data_AF-A0A1S6H3S1-F1
#
_entry.id   AF-A0A1S6H3S1-F1
#
_cell.length_a   1.000
_cell.length_b   1.000
_cell.length_c   1.000
_cell.angle_alpha   90.00
_cell.angle_beta   90.00
_cell.angle_gamma   90.00
#
_symmetry.space_group_name_H-M   'P 1'
#
loop_
_entity.id
_entity.type
_entity.pdbx_description
1 polymer ?
#
loop_
_entity_poly.entity_id
_entity_poly.type
_entity_poly.pdbx_seq_one_letter_code
_entity_poly.pdbx_strand_id
1 'polypeptide(L)'
;MERHKRLKNLEATEQYLFHGSPDEIGELEPRQPYIFDKKQNKMVPDGEPAVVASPYSDVAIFRAIVNKKNIPEKHWSGFGYDGENKKLKFRMSRSTADTAKEAKGYVHVLNRNEFTPKSPERPEGMEWRSDKSVKPVEIVEVTADYLPEDISIEPDPSENQ
;
A
#
# COMPACT_ATOMS: atom_id res chain seq x y z
N MET A 1 -9.91 -14.17 8.89
CA MET A 1 -11.18 -13.38 8.83
C MET A 1 -11.29 -12.32 9.93
N GLU A 2 -11.07 -12.63 11.22
CA GLU A 2 -11.22 -11.61 12.30
C GLU A 2 -10.26 -10.42 12.17
N ARG A 3 -8.99 -10.66 11.81
CA ARG A 3 -7.98 -9.60 11.61
C ARG A 3 -8.31 -8.68 10.43
N HIS A 4 -8.83 -9.21 9.32
CA HIS A 4 -9.29 -8.38 8.20
C HIS A 4 -10.45 -7.47 8.62
N LYS A 5 -11.45 -8.02 9.32
CA LYS A 5 -12.56 -7.24 9.89
C LYS A 5 -12.06 -6.18 10.88
N ARG A 6 -11.03 -6.48 11.68
CA ARG A 6 -10.39 -5.53 12.58
C ARG A 6 -9.81 -4.34 11.84
N LEU A 7 -9.04 -4.56 10.77
CA LEU A 7 -8.47 -3.49 9.95
C LEU A 7 -9.58 -2.61 9.34
N LYS A 8 -10.66 -3.21 8.83
CA LYS A 8 -11.82 -2.46 8.31
C LYS A 8 -12.54 -1.64 9.37
N ASN A 9 -12.67 -2.17 10.58
CA ASN A 9 -13.26 -1.41 11.69
C ASN A 9 -12.38 -0.23 12.09
N LEU A 10 -11.05 -0.38 12.09
CA LEU A 10 -10.11 0.70 12.37
C LEU A 10 -10.10 1.76 11.25
N GLU A 11 -10.22 1.34 9.99
CA GLU A 11 -10.35 2.24 8.85
C GLU A 11 -11.59 3.13 8.98
N ALA A 12 -12.72 2.53 9.37
CA ALA A 12 -13.99 3.24 9.55
C ALA A 12 -14.00 4.28 10.68
N THR A 13 -13.03 4.26 11.61
CA THR A 13 -12.94 5.30 12.65
C THR A 13 -12.30 6.58 12.14
N GLU A 14 -11.60 6.51 11.00
CA GLU A 14 -10.80 7.59 10.42
C GLU A 14 -9.67 8.13 11.32
N GLN A 15 -9.43 7.52 12.47
CA GLN A 15 -8.38 7.91 13.44
C GLN A 15 -7.01 7.32 13.10
N TYR A 16 -6.97 6.35 12.19
CA TYR A 16 -5.78 5.59 11.86
C TYR A 16 -5.42 5.65 10.38
N LEU A 17 -4.14 5.44 10.11
CA LEU A 17 -3.58 5.21 8.78
C LEU A 17 -2.86 3.86 8.77
N PHE A 18 -2.59 3.34 7.58
CA PHE A 18 -2.07 1.99 7.40
C PHE A 18 -0.82 1.99 6.51
N HIS A 19 0.23 1.31 6.98
CA HIS A 19 1.45 1.09 6.22
C HIS A 19 1.69 -0.41 6.01
N GLY A 20 1.82 -0.83 4.75
CA GLY A 20 2.08 -2.21 4.37
C GLY A 20 3.56 -2.48 4.15
N SER A 21 4.10 -3.51 4.80
CA SER A 21 5.49 -3.95 4.66
C SER A 21 5.56 -5.48 4.68
N PRO A 22 6.52 -6.11 3.98
CA PRO A 22 6.77 -7.54 4.14
C PRO A 22 7.39 -7.90 5.50
N ASP A 23 7.91 -6.90 6.22
CA ASP A 23 8.60 -7.02 7.49
C ASP A 23 7.81 -6.43 8.64
N GLU A 24 7.91 -7.07 9.81
CA GLU A 24 7.40 -6.56 11.09
C GLU A 24 8.36 -5.49 11.62
N ILE A 25 7.90 -4.23 11.62
CA ILE A 25 8.72 -3.07 11.95
C ILE A 25 8.13 -2.38 13.17
N GLY A 26 8.85 -2.39 14.29
CA GLY A 26 8.40 -1.75 15.54
C GLY A 26 8.44 -0.21 15.51
N GLU A 27 9.23 0.38 14.62
CA GLU A 27 9.32 1.83 14.42
C GLU A 27 9.67 2.12 12.96
N LEU A 28 8.77 2.81 12.26
CA LEU A 28 8.93 3.15 10.85
C LEU A 28 9.75 4.44 10.76
N GLU A 29 10.91 4.37 10.13
CA GLU A 29 11.74 5.53 9.85
C GLU A 29 11.38 6.16 8.49
N PRO A 30 11.49 7.50 8.34
CA PRO A 30 11.33 8.17 7.06
C PRO A 30 12.29 7.62 5.99
N ARG A 31 11.77 7.29 4.81
CA ARG A 31 12.56 6.82 3.66
C ARG A 31 12.16 7.57 2.40
N GLN A 32 13.04 7.60 1.39
CA GLN A 32 12.76 8.27 0.12
C GLN A 32 11.60 7.59 -0.62
N PRO A 33 10.43 8.24 -0.78
CA PRO A 33 9.41 7.75 -1.70
C PRO A 33 9.86 7.96 -3.15
N TYR A 34 9.34 7.12 -4.05
CA TYR A 34 9.61 7.22 -5.48
C TYR A 34 8.31 7.17 -6.28
N ILE A 35 8.26 7.97 -7.34
CA ILE A 35 7.16 8.00 -8.32
C ILE A 35 7.71 7.71 -9.71
N PHE A 36 6.89 7.10 -10.57
CA PHE A 36 7.27 6.88 -11.96
C PHE A 36 7.04 8.16 -12.78
N ASP A 37 8.12 8.74 -13.30
CA ASP A 37 8.06 9.86 -14.25
C ASP A 37 7.90 9.32 -15.68
N LYS A 38 6.73 9.56 -16.28
CA LYS A 38 6.43 9.13 -17.65
C LYS A 38 7.30 9.80 -18.72
N LYS A 39 7.73 11.05 -18.51
CA LYS A 39 8.58 11.78 -19.48
C LYS A 39 10.00 11.22 -19.50
N GLN A 40 10.50 10.81 -18.34
CA GLN A 40 11.84 10.26 -18.17
C GLN A 40 11.88 8.72 -18.22
N ASN A 41 10.72 8.07 -18.26
CA ASN A 41 10.56 6.62 -18.24
C ASN A 41 11.33 5.92 -17.10
N LYS A 42 11.36 6.53 -15.90
CA LYS A 42 12.09 6.01 -14.74
C LYS A 42 11.44 6.41 -13.41
N MET A 43 11.79 5.69 -12.35
CA MET A 43 11.45 6.09 -10.98
C MET A 43 12.32 7.30 -10.57
N VAL A 44 11.68 8.33 -10.01
CA VAL A 44 12.34 9.53 -9.48
C VAL A 44 11.92 9.77 -8.03
N PRO A 45 12.77 10.41 -7.21
CA PRO A 45 12.39 10.85 -5.86
C PRO A 45 11.10 11.65 -5.86
N ASP A 46 10.20 11.35 -4.93
CA ASP A 46 8.87 11.95 -4.81
C ASP A 46 8.76 12.83 -3.56
N GLY A 47 9.47 13.96 -3.55
CA GLY A 47 9.58 14.85 -2.39
C GLY A 47 10.56 14.35 -1.34
N GLU A 48 10.46 14.87 -0.12
CA GLU A 48 11.35 14.56 1.00
C GLU A 48 11.14 13.14 1.56
N PRO A 49 12.15 12.55 2.23
CA PRO A 49 11.99 11.30 2.97
C PRO A 49 10.84 11.37 3.96
N ALA A 50 9.99 10.33 3.95
CA ALA A 50 8.81 10.27 4.80
C ALA A 50 8.43 8.83 5.13
N VAL A 51 7.74 8.63 6.26
CA VAL A 51 6.89 7.46 6.45
C VAL A 51 5.62 7.70 5.63
N VAL A 52 5.36 6.81 4.68
CA VAL A 52 4.19 6.90 3.80
C VAL A 52 3.13 5.92 4.27
N ALA A 53 1.91 6.40 4.47
CA ALA A 53 0.77 5.59 4.88
C ALA A 53 -0.49 5.93 4.05
N SER A 54 -1.47 5.03 4.06
CA SER A 54 -2.74 5.19 3.38
C SER A 54 -3.90 5.19 4.37
N PRO A 55 -4.97 5.95 4.14
CA PRO A 55 -6.19 5.80 4.94
C PRO A 55 -6.92 4.48 4.64
N TYR A 56 -6.55 3.76 3.58
CA TYR A 56 -7.20 2.53 3.15
C TYR A 56 -6.38 1.30 3.54
N SER A 57 -6.96 0.44 4.37
CA SER A 57 -6.32 -0.81 4.82
C SER A 57 -6.02 -1.76 3.67
N ASP A 58 -6.88 -1.82 2.64
CA ASP A 58 -6.67 -2.65 1.45
C ASP A 58 -5.40 -2.27 0.69
N VAL A 59 -5.09 -0.97 0.61
CA VAL A 59 -3.85 -0.50 0.00
C VAL A 59 -2.64 -0.98 0.80
N ALA A 60 -2.72 -0.94 2.14
CA ALA A 60 -1.65 -1.44 2.99
C ALA A 60 -1.51 -2.97 2.92
N ILE A 61 -2.62 -3.73 2.91
CA ILE A 61 -2.60 -5.19 2.73
C ILE A 61 -1.95 -5.53 1.39
N PHE A 62 -2.40 -4.89 0.31
CA PHE A 62 -1.84 -5.10 -1.02
C PHE A 62 -0.33 -4.85 -1.05
N ARG A 63 0.15 -3.77 -0.42
CA ARG A 63 1.59 -3.45 -0.35
C ARG A 63 2.39 -4.39 0.55
N ALA A 64 1.80 -4.89 1.63
CA ALA A 64 2.42 -5.87 2.51
C ALA A 64 2.63 -7.22 1.81
N ILE A 65 1.71 -7.61 0.92
CA ILE A 65 1.74 -8.89 0.20
C ILE A 65 2.50 -8.77 -1.13
N VAL A 66 2.16 -7.77 -1.96
CA VAL A 66 2.66 -7.60 -3.33
C VAL A 66 3.85 -6.64 -3.33
N ASN A 67 5.04 -7.20 -3.17
CA ASN A 67 6.30 -6.46 -3.15
C ASN A 67 7.48 -7.33 -3.60
N LYS A 68 8.63 -6.70 -3.85
CA LYS A 68 9.85 -7.36 -4.34
C LYS A 68 10.44 -8.42 -3.41
N LYS A 69 10.16 -8.38 -2.10
CA LYS A 69 10.66 -9.39 -1.16
C LYS A 69 9.86 -10.68 -1.28
N ASN A 70 8.54 -10.56 -1.37
CA ASN A 70 7.63 -11.68 -1.55
C ASN A 70 7.58 -12.19 -3.00
N ILE A 71 7.83 -11.30 -3.97
CA ILE A 71 7.76 -11.57 -5.41
C ILE A 71 9.08 -11.09 -6.04
N PRO A 72 10.18 -11.85 -5.88
CA PRO A 72 11.52 -11.42 -6.30
C PRO A 72 11.69 -11.38 -7.82
N GLU A 73 10.91 -12.17 -8.54
CA GLU A 73 10.89 -12.17 -10.00
C GLU A 73 10.24 -10.89 -10.56
N LYS A 74 10.43 -10.65 -11.86
CA LYS A 74 9.77 -9.55 -12.56
C LYS A 74 8.26 -9.70 -12.37
N HIS A 75 7.66 -8.70 -11.74
CA HIS A 75 6.24 -8.66 -11.46
C HIS A 75 5.69 -7.28 -11.81
N TRP A 76 4.40 -7.26 -12.11
CA TRP A 76 3.68 -6.04 -12.38
C TRP A 76 2.43 -5.98 -11.51
N SER A 77 2.26 -4.85 -10.84
CA SER A 77 1.10 -4.56 -10.02
C SER A 77 0.84 -3.05 -9.97
N GLY A 78 -0.37 -2.69 -9.61
CA GLY A 78 -0.74 -1.31 -9.37
C GLY A 78 -2.06 -1.21 -8.62
N PHE A 79 -2.27 -0.03 -8.05
CA PHE A 79 -3.56 0.34 -7.49
C PHE A 79 -3.82 1.81 -7.81
N GLY A 80 -5.08 2.20 -7.74
CA GLY A 80 -5.49 3.58 -7.96
C GLY A 80 -6.89 3.83 -7.43
N TYR A 81 -7.29 5.10 -7.43
CA TYR A 81 -8.65 5.50 -7.08
C TYR A 81 -9.39 5.85 -8.36
N ASP A 82 -10.51 5.17 -8.59
CA ASP A 82 -11.47 5.53 -9.62
C ASP A 82 -12.39 6.62 -9.07
N GLY A 83 -12.18 7.86 -9.52
CA GLY A 83 -12.97 9.01 -9.10
C GLY A 83 -14.42 8.99 -9.56
N GLU A 84 -14.74 8.31 -10.67
CA GLU A 84 -16.10 8.21 -11.20
C GLU A 84 -16.93 7.25 -10.35
N ASN A 85 -16.35 6.10 -10.01
CA ASN A 85 -17.02 5.05 -9.23
C ASN A 85 -16.75 5.14 -7.72
N LYS A 86 -15.91 6.09 -7.28
CA LYS A 86 -15.47 6.29 -5.89
C LYS A 86 -14.95 5.00 -5.23
N LYS A 87 -14.14 4.25 -5.97
CA LYS A 87 -13.64 2.93 -5.55
C LYS A 87 -12.14 2.80 -5.79
N LEU A 88 -11.48 2.07 -4.90
CA LEU A 88 -10.14 1.59 -5.15
C LEU A 88 -10.19 0.53 -6.26
N LYS A 89 -9.18 0.55 -7.12
CA LYS A 89 -8.94 -0.48 -8.12
C LYS A 89 -7.56 -1.04 -7.89
N PHE A 90 -7.46 -2.36 -7.92
CA PHE A 90 -6.22 -3.10 -7.80
C PHE A 90 -6.03 -3.92 -9.07
N ARG A 91 -4.78 -4.04 -9.50
CA ARG A 91 -4.42 -4.83 -10.68
C ARG A 91 -3.06 -5.47 -10.52
N MET A 92 -2.89 -6.65 -11.10
CA MET A 92 -1.61 -7.33 -11.16
C MET A 92 -1.56 -8.33 -12.32
N SER A 93 -0.36 -8.80 -12.65
CA SER A 93 -0.21 -9.89 -13.63
C SER A 93 -0.65 -11.23 -13.04
N ARG A 94 -0.98 -12.21 -13.91
CA ARG A 94 -1.29 -13.58 -13.47
C ARG A 94 -0.13 -14.18 -12.66
N SER A 95 1.12 -14.02 -13.14
CA SER A 95 2.31 -14.49 -12.44
C SER A 95 2.46 -13.88 -11.06
N THR A 96 2.15 -12.58 -10.92
CA THR A 96 2.15 -11.90 -9.61
C THR A 96 1.12 -12.52 -8.67
N ALA A 97 -0.11 -12.75 -9.17
CA ALA A 97 -1.19 -13.33 -8.37
C ALA A 97 -0.88 -14.77 -7.93
N ASP A 98 -0.26 -15.57 -8.79
CA ASP A 98 0.09 -16.95 -8.47
C ASP A 98 1.17 -17.03 -7.39
N THR A 99 2.21 -16.20 -7.48
CA THR A 99 3.27 -16.13 -6.46
C THR A 99 2.78 -15.54 -5.14
N ALA A 100 1.83 -14.59 -5.19
CA ALA A 100 1.33 -13.92 -4.00
C ALA A 100 0.56 -14.86 -3.04
N LYS A 101 0.07 -16.02 -3.49
CA LYS A 101 -0.76 -16.94 -2.67
C LYS A 101 -0.09 -17.40 -1.38
N GLU A 102 1.22 -17.60 -1.42
CA GLU A 102 2.02 -18.07 -0.27
C GLU A 102 2.64 -16.89 0.53
N ALA A 103 2.40 -15.66 0.09
CA ALA A 103 3.02 -14.49 0.69
C ALA A 103 2.32 -14.08 1.98
N LYS A 104 3.14 -13.54 2.89
CA LYS A 104 2.69 -12.89 4.12
C LYS A 104 3.35 -11.52 4.25
N GLY A 105 2.77 -10.69 5.09
CA GLY A 105 3.29 -9.38 5.41
C GLY A 105 2.60 -8.79 6.62
N TYR A 106 2.86 -7.51 6.87
CA TYR A 106 2.43 -6.81 8.06
C TYR A 106 1.82 -5.46 7.70
N VAL A 107 0.63 -5.22 8.23
CA VAL A 107 -0.04 -3.92 8.22
C VAL A 107 0.23 -3.25 9.56
N HIS A 108 0.88 -2.09 9.50
CA HIS A 108 1.19 -1.25 10.64
C HIS A 108 0.08 -0.20 10.75
N VAL A 109 -0.63 -0.21 11.87
CA VAL A 109 -1.70 0.75 12.17
C VAL A 109 -1.06 1.95 12.88
N LEU A 110 -1.22 3.13 12.31
CA LEU A 110 -0.52 4.35 12.72
C LEU A 110 -1.52 5.41 13.14
N ASN A 111 -1.19 6.23 14.14
CA ASN A 111 -2.05 7.33 14.56
C ASN A 111 -2.06 8.42 13.48
N ARG A 112 -3.24 8.77 12.97
CA ARG A 112 -3.38 9.74 11.88
C ARG A 112 -2.83 11.12 12.22
N ASN A 113 -2.89 11.53 13.48
CA ASN A 113 -2.43 12.85 13.92
C ASN A 113 -0.92 13.07 13.78
N GLU A 114 -0.16 12.00 13.52
CA GLU A 114 1.28 12.07 13.26
C GLU A 114 1.59 12.33 11.78
N PHE A 115 0.57 12.46 10.92
CA PHE A 115 0.72 12.57 9.48
C PHE A 115 0.01 13.80 8.92
N THR A 116 0.46 14.23 7.74
CA THR A 116 -0.22 15.20 6.90
C THR A 116 -0.59 14.59 5.55
N PRO A 117 -1.73 14.96 4.95
CA PRO A 117 -2.08 14.50 3.61
C PRO A 117 -1.05 15.03 2.60
N LYS A 118 -0.60 14.19 1.65
CA LYS A 118 0.35 14.60 0.59
C LYS A 118 -0.18 15.77 -0.24
N SER A 119 -1.48 15.75 -0.50
CA SER A 119 -2.22 16.81 -1.18
C SER A 119 -3.24 17.39 -0.19
N PRO A 120 -2.90 18.45 0.56
CA PRO A 120 -3.83 19.08 1.52
C PRO A 120 -5.14 19.54 0.90
N GLU A 121 -5.14 19.85 -0.40
CA GLU A 121 -6.32 20.19 -1.19
C GLU A 121 -7.24 18.99 -1.48
N ARG A 122 -6.79 17.77 -1.20
CA ARG A 122 -7.54 16.50 -1.35
C ARG A 122 -7.27 15.62 -0.12
N PRO A 123 -7.85 15.95 1.05
CA PRO A 123 -7.61 15.19 2.29
C PRO A 123 -8.06 13.72 2.21
N GLU A 124 -8.95 13.38 1.28
CA GLU A 124 -9.34 12.02 0.90
C GLU A 124 -8.30 11.25 0.06
N GLY A 125 -7.15 11.89 -0.21
CA GLY A 125 -6.03 11.32 -0.92
C GLY A 125 -5.53 10.02 -0.30
N MET A 126 -5.06 9.11 -1.16
CA MET A 126 -4.59 7.79 -0.74
C MET A 126 -3.24 7.80 -0.01
N GLU A 127 -2.55 8.95 0.03
CA GLU A 127 -1.20 9.06 0.55
C GLU A 127 -1.08 10.15 1.62
N TRP A 128 -0.60 9.75 2.79
CA TRP A 128 -0.30 10.58 3.94
C TRP A 128 1.16 10.39 4.33
N ARG A 129 1.79 11.45 4.82
CA ARG A 129 3.23 11.52 5.07
C ARG A 129 3.55 12.03 6.47
N SER A 130 4.54 11.41 7.10
CA SER A 130 5.23 11.89 8.29
C SER A 130 6.72 12.05 8.00
N ASP A 131 7.30 13.18 8.37
CA ASP A 131 8.75 13.45 8.29
C ASP A 131 9.52 12.92 9.51
N LYS A 132 8.82 12.31 10.46
CA LYS A 132 9.38 11.73 11.69
C LYS A 132 9.21 10.22 11.71
N SER A 133 10.00 9.56 12.55
CA SER A 133 9.76 8.15 12.86
C SER A 133 8.42 7.97 13.56
N VAL A 134 7.70 6.90 13.23
CA VAL A 134 6.37 6.61 13.75
C VAL A 134 6.32 5.20 14.31
N LYS A 135 5.79 5.06 15.53
CA LYS A 135 5.55 3.76 16.15
C LYS A 135 4.13 3.29 15.85
N PRO A 136 3.95 2.08 15.32
CA PRO A 136 2.61 1.52 15.15
C PRO A 136 1.91 1.35 16.50
N VAL A 137 0.62 1.66 16.55
CA VAL A 137 -0.23 1.35 17.71
C VAL A 137 -0.64 -0.12 17.74
N GLU A 138 -0.66 -0.76 16.57
CA GLU A 138 -0.97 -2.17 16.35
C GLU A 138 -0.23 -2.64 15.09
N ILE A 139 0.29 -3.87 15.09
CA ILE A 139 0.86 -4.52 13.90
C ILE A 139 0.07 -5.80 13.65
N VAL A 140 -0.46 -5.93 12.43
CA VAL A 140 -1.32 -7.04 12.04
C VAL A 140 -0.64 -7.83 10.94
N GLU A 141 -0.31 -9.09 11.22
CA GLU A 141 0.13 -10.03 10.19
C GLU A 141 -1.05 -10.39 9.26
N VAL A 142 -0.80 -10.28 7.96
CA VAL A 142 -1.74 -10.54 6.87
C VAL A 142 -1.17 -11.57 5.89
N THR A 143 -2.06 -12.32 5.25
CA THR A 143 -1.75 -13.29 4.20
C THR A 143 -2.47 -12.94 2.90
N ALA A 144 -2.20 -13.66 1.83
CA ALA A 144 -2.87 -13.50 0.54
C ALA A 144 -4.41 -13.52 0.61
N ASP A 145 -4.99 -14.28 1.55
CA ASP A 145 -6.45 -14.37 1.76
C ASP A 145 -7.11 -13.03 2.17
N TYR A 146 -6.29 -12.02 2.48
CA TYR A 146 -6.75 -10.70 2.93
C TYR A 146 -6.72 -9.70 1.77
N LEU A 147 -6.16 -10.08 0.63
CA LEU A 147 -6.17 -9.25 -0.57
C LEU A 147 -7.62 -8.92 -0.99
N PRO A 148 -7.85 -7.74 -1.59
CA PRO A 148 -9.15 -7.38 -2.13
C PRO A 148 -9.67 -8.42 -3.13
N GLU A 149 -10.96 -8.73 -3.07
CA GLU A 149 -11.59 -9.74 -3.94
C GLU A 149 -11.64 -9.30 -5.41
N ASP A 150 -11.64 -7.99 -5.68
CA ASP A 150 -11.84 -7.37 -6.99
C ASP A 150 -10.54 -6.91 -7.67
N ILE A 151 -9.46 -7.66 -7.49
CA ILE A 151 -8.20 -7.42 -8.21
C ILE A 151 -8.34 -7.85 -9.68
N SER A 152 -8.13 -6.89 -10.59
CA SER A 152 -8.04 -7.16 -12.03
C SER A 152 -6.74 -7.90 -12.38
N ILE A 153 -6.86 -9.02 -13.09
CA ILE A 153 -5.70 -9.71 -13.66
C ILE A 153 -5.49 -9.24 -15.11
N GLU A 154 -4.37 -8.57 -15.36
CA GLU A 154 -4.04 -7.97 -16.66
C GLU A 154 -2.68 -8.51 -17.17
N PRO A 155 -2.44 -8.56 -18.49
CA PRO A 155 -1.10 -8.86 -19.02
C PRO A 155 -0.07 -7.84 -18.52
N ASP A 156 1.19 -8.25 -18.33
CA ASP A 156 2.25 -7.29 -18.01
C ASP A 156 2.36 -6.29 -19.18
N PRO A 157 2.22 -4.96 -18.96
CA PRO A 157 2.29 -3.98 -20.04
C PRO A 157 3.61 -4.00 -20.81
N SER A 158 4.67 -4.56 -20.22
CA SER A 158 5.97 -4.75 -20.86
C SER A 158 6.07 -6.00 -21.74
N GLU A 159 5.07 -6.88 -21.76
CA GLU A 159 4.97 -8.00 -22.71
C GLU A 159 4.38 -7.59 -24.07
N ASN A 160 3.82 -6.38 -24.17
CA ASN A 160 3.28 -5.80 -25.40
C ASN A 160 4.27 -4.85 -26.12
N GLN A 161 5.56 -4.91 -25.78
CA GLN A 161 6.64 -4.10 -26.38
C GLN A 161 7.71 -4.96 -27.02
#